data_AF-A0A2G9C1Q5-F1
#
_entry.id   AF-A0A2G9C1Q5-F1
#
_cell.length_a   1.000
_cell.length_b   1.000
_cell.length_c   1.000
_cell.angle_alpha   90.00
_cell.angle_beta   90.00
_cell.angle_gamma   90.00
#
_symmetry.space_group_name_H-M   'P 1'
#
loop_
_entity.id
_entity.type
_entity.pdbx_description
1 polymer ?
#
loop_
_entity_poly.entity_id
_entity_poly.type
_entity_poly.pdbx_seq_one_letter_code
_entity_poly.pdbx_strand_id
1 'polypeptide(L)'
;AYKDVITNKAISQKGMITVHKVDDKYYFEVPNTILGREILAVTRYIKVPAIAGNGRGAYGGEVANQQTLTFEKGPNNNIFLRTITLVNAADPKDDIYKAVTNSNLNAIAASFPIAAYGKDSTSVVLDVTDYFKGDNQV
;
A
#
# COMPACT_ATOMS: atom_id res chain seq x y z
N ALA A 1 17.92 0.96 16.64
CA ALA A 1 17.25 1.11 15.33
C ALA A 1 15.73 1.10 15.47
N TYR A 2 15.04 -0.04 15.67
CA TYR A 2 13.57 -0.06 15.73
C TYR A 2 12.98 0.85 16.81
N LYS A 3 13.48 0.78 18.05
CA LYS A 3 12.99 1.59 19.19
C LYS A 3 13.24 3.10 19.02
N ASP A 4 14.13 3.47 18.10
CA ASP A 4 14.42 4.88 17.80
C ASP A 4 13.38 5.46 16.83
N VAL A 5 12.78 4.61 16.00
CA VAL A 5 11.69 4.97 15.07
C VAL A 5 10.33 4.77 15.73
N ILE A 6 10.08 3.57 16.26
CA ILE A 6 8.85 3.20 16.96
C ILE A 6 9.12 3.29 18.47
N THR A 7 8.96 4.51 18.99
CA THR A 7 9.23 4.82 20.40
C THR A 7 8.12 4.33 21.32
N ASN A 8 8.33 4.41 22.63
CA ASN A 8 7.30 4.06 23.63
C ASN A 8 6.06 4.97 23.59
N LYS A 9 6.11 6.09 22.86
CA LYS A 9 4.96 6.98 22.62
C LYS A 9 4.08 6.53 21.45
N ALA A 10 4.50 5.51 20.71
CA ALA A 10 3.80 5.05 19.52
C ALA A 10 2.39 4.54 19.85
N ILE A 11 1.38 5.11 19.20
CA ILE A 11 0.02 4.56 19.19
C ILE A 11 -0.04 3.59 18.01
N SER A 12 -0.28 2.30 18.30
CA SER A 12 -0.16 1.24 17.30
C SER A 12 -1.49 0.54 17.08
N GLN A 13 -1.87 0.38 15.82
CA GLN A 13 -3.03 -0.40 15.39
C GLN A 13 -2.57 -1.64 14.62
N LYS A 14 -2.88 -2.82 15.15
CA LYS A 14 -2.53 -4.09 14.52
C LYS A 14 -3.55 -4.46 13.45
N GLY A 15 -3.07 -5.03 12.35
CA GLY A 15 -3.86 -5.51 11.22
C GLY A 15 -3.02 -6.37 10.29
N MET A 16 -3.42 -6.49 9.02
CA MET A 16 -2.60 -7.12 7.98
C MET A 16 -1.21 -6.46 7.88
N ILE A 17 -1.19 -5.14 8.03
CA ILE A 17 -0.01 -4.31 8.25
C ILE A 17 -0.26 -3.59 9.58
N THR A 18 0.76 -3.47 10.43
CA THR A 18 0.61 -2.68 11.65
C THR A 18 0.88 -1.23 11.34
N VAL A 19 -0.01 -0.34 11.79
CA VAL A 19 0.14 1.10 11.63
C VAL A 19 0.59 1.69 12.96
N HIS A 20 1.69 2.44 12.95
CA HIS A 20 2.17 3.18 14.11
C HIS A 20 2.05 4.68 13.85
N LYS A 21 1.48 5.40 14.82
CA LYS A 21 1.57 6.85 14.89
C LYS A 21 2.57 7.24 15.97
N VAL A 22 3.60 7.99 15.61
CA VAL A 22 4.58 8.55 16.55
C VAL A 22 4.58 10.05 16.35
N ASP A 23 4.09 10.79 17.34
CA ASP A 23 3.79 12.22 17.22
C ASP A 23 2.92 12.49 15.98
N ASP A 24 3.42 13.22 14.98
CA ASP A 24 2.69 13.55 13.74
C ASP A 24 3.09 12.70 12.51
N LYS A 25 3.85 11.63 12.75
CA LYS A 25 4.32 10.71 11.71
C LYS A 25 3.55 9.40 11.72
N TYR A 26 3.34 8.86 10.53
CA TYR A 26 2.69 7.57 10.30
C TYR A 26 3.69 6.59 9.71
N TYR A 27 3.75 5.41 10.31
CA TYR A 27 4.62 4.33 9.89
C TYR A 27 3.83 3.07 9.62
N PHE A 28 4.17 2.38 8.54
CA PHE A 28 3.68 1.04 8.24
C PHE A 28 4.74 0.02 8.61
N GLU A 29 4.40 -0.91 9.49
CA GLU A 29 5.18 -2.11 9.73
C GLU A 29 4.58 -3.26 8.91
N VAL A 30 5.24 -3.57 7.79
CA VAL A 30 4.83 -4.56 6.80
C VAL A 30 5.52 -5.89 7.10
N PRO A 31 4.79 -6.96 7.43
CA PRO A 31 5.38 -8.29 7.60
C PRO A 31 5.99 -8.81 6.30
N ASN A 32 7.11 -9.54 6.39
CA ASN A 32 7.74 -10.17 5.23
C ASN A 32 6.79 -11.13 4.49
N THR A 33 5.81 -11.69 5.19
CA THR A 33 4.78 -12.57 4.63
C THR A 33 3.80 -11.86 3.69
N ILE A 34 3.68 -10.53 3.79
CA ILE A 34 2.81 -9.70 2.94
C ILE A 34 3.55 -9.24 1.68
N LEU A 35 4.89 -9.18 1.69
CA LEU A 35 5.67 -8.78 0.53
C LEU A 35 5.41 -9.72 -0.65
N GLY A 36 5.14 -9.15 -1.83
CA GLY A 36 4.80 -9.86 -3.05
C GLY A 36 3.35 -10.35 -3.13
N ARG A 37 2.52 -10.16 -2.09
CA ARG A 37 1.09 -10.48 -2.15
C ARG A 37 0.30 -9.35 -2.81
N GLU A 38 -0.68 -9.73 -3.62
CA GLU A 38 -1.66 -8.80 -4.16
C GLU A 38 -2.69 -8.43 -3.09
N ILE A 39 -2.93 -7.14 -2.93
CA ILE A 39 -3.82 -6.55 -1.94
C ILE A 39 -4.84 -5.70 -2.68
N LEU A 40 -6.12 -6.00 -2.53
CA LEU A 40 -7.18 -5.13 -3.03
C LEU A 40 -7.42 -4.00 -2.02
N ALA A 41 -7.10 -2.76 -2.40
CA ALA A 41 -7.45 -1.56 -1.67
C ALA A 41 -8.74 -0.96 -2.27
N VAL A 42 -9.74 -0.73 -1.42
CA VAL A 42 -11.02 -0.12 -1.81
C VAL A 42 -11.29 1.08 -0.90
N THR A 43 -11.31 2.26 -1.49
CA THR A 43 -11.65 3.50 -0.82
C THR A 43 -13.13 3.80 -1.05
N ARG A 44 -13.87 4.05 0.05
CA ARG A 44 -15.30 4.36 0.00
C ARG A 44 -15.61 5.69 0.65
N TYR A 45 -16.57 6.42 0.10
CA TYR A 45 -17.07 7.62 0.76
C TYR A 45 -17.82 7.23 2.05
N ILE A 46 -17.46 7.83 3.19
CA ILE A 46 -18.22 7.61 4.43
C ILE A 46 -19.50 8.47 4.41
N LYS A 47 -19.36 9.71 3.93
CA LYS A 47 -20.43 10.70 3.75
C LYS A 47 -20.10 11.58 2.55
N VAL A 48 -21.13 12.15 1.94
CA VAL A 48 -21.05 13.04 0.78
C VAL A 48 -22.01 14.20 0.97
N PRO A 49 -21.69 15.41 0.48
CA PRO A 49 -22.63 16.52 0.46
C PRO A 49 -23.90 16.14 -0.31
N ALA A 50 -25.06 16.67 0.10
CA ALA A 50 -26.34 16.39 -0.53
C ALA A 50 -26.41 16.70 -2.03
N ILE A 51 -25.42 17.42 -2.58
CA ILE A 51 -25.33 17.85 -3.99
C ILE A 51 -23.88 17.70 -4.51
N ALA A 52 -23.28 16.51 -4.38
CA ALA A 52 -21.99 16.22 -5.02
C ALA A 52 -22.21 15.54 -6.39
N GLY A 53 -22.22 16.32 -7.47
CA GLY A 53 -22.30 15.86 -8.86
C GLY A 53 -23.30 16.64 -9.73
N ASN A 54 -23.17 16.54 -11.07
CA ASN A 54 -24.06 17.10 -12.11
C ASN A 54 -25.49 16.50 -12.06
N GLY A 55 -26.18 16.56 -10.92
CA GLY A 55 -27.52 16.00 -10.72
C GLY A 55 -27.59 14.49 -10.46
N ARG A 56 -26.44 13.81 -10.33
CA ARG A 56 -26.33 12.41 -9.88
C ARG A 56 -25.42 12.40 -8.66
N GLY A 57 -26.01 12.52 -7.47
CA GLY A 57 -25.26 12.55 -6.22
C GLY A 57 -24.52 11.23 -5.99
N ALA A 58 -23.28 11.30 -5.51
CA ALA A 58 -22.66 10.16 -4.86
C ALA A 58 -23.38 9.86 -3.53
N TYR A 59 -23.24 8.65 -2.99
CA TYR A 59 -23.79 8.26 -1.69
C TYR A 59 -22.71 7.79 -0.72
N GLY A 60 -22.98 7.93 0.58
CA GLY A 60 -22.17 7.24 1.60
C GLY A 60 -22.18 5.74 1.33
N GLY A 61 -21.00 5.13 1.31
CA GLY A 61 -20.76 3.73 0.98
C GLY A 61 -20.29 3.47 -0.45
N GLU A 62 -20.39 4.43 -1.36
CA GLU A 62 -19.92 4.26 -2.74
C GLU A 62 -18.40 4.14 -2.84
N VAL A 63 -17.94 3.37 -3.82
CA VAL A 63 -16.51 3.18 -4.12
C VAL A 63 -15.99 4.41 -4.84
N ALA A 64 -15.05 5.11 -4.21
CA ALA A 64 -14.35 6.25 -4.78
C ALA A 64 -13.13 5.82 -5.59
N ASN A 65 -12.40 4.80 -5.12
CA ASN A 65 -11.23 4.24 -5.77
C ASN A 65 -11.14 2.75 -5.43
N GLN A 66 -10.71 1.94 -6.39
CA GLN A 66 -10.34 0.55 -6.18
C GLN A 66 -9.07 0.26 -6.97
N GLN A 67 -8.03 -0.22 -6.28
CA GLN A 67 -6.77 -0.63 -6.89
C GLN A 67 -6.20 -1.88 -6.24
N THR A 68 -5.59 -2.73 -7.06
CA THR A 68 -4.77 -3.85 -6.57
C THR A 68 -3.35 -3.37 -6.39
N LEU A 69 -2.76 -3.63 -5.23
CA LEU A 69 -1.45 -3.15 -4.82
C LEU A 69 -0.56 -4.33 -4.41
N THR A 70 0.76 -4.15 -4.50
CA THR A 70 1.73 -5.06 -3.88
C THR A 70 2.90 -4.29 -3.29
N PHE A 71 3.45 -4.81 -2.20
CA PHE A 71 4.71 -4.35 -1.64
C PHE A 71 5.85 -5.22 -2.19
N GLU A 72 6.83 -4.61 -2.85
CA GLU A 72 7.96 -5.30 -3.47
C GLU A 72 9.29 -4.77 -2.91
N LYS A 73 10.27 -5.65 -2.70
CA LYS A 73 11.62 -5.21 -2.34
C LYS A 73 12.28 -4.53 -3.54
N GLY A 74 12.68 -3.28 -3.37
CA GLY A 74 13.49 -2.57 -4.33
C GLY A 74 14.99 -2.86 -4.17
N PRO A 75 15.82 -2.47 -5.15
CA PRO A 75 17.24 -2.78 -5.17
C PRO A 75 18.08 -1.98 -4.16
N ASN A 76 17.56 -0.85 -3.65
CA ASN A 76 18.31 0.13 -2.87
C ASN A 76 17.84 0.17 -1.40
N ASN A 77 17.65 -0.99 -0.79
CA ASN A 77 17.15 -1.12 0.59
C ASN A 77 15.86 -0.33 0.85
N ASN A 78 14.94 -0.41 -0.10
CA ASN A 78 13.65 0.26 -0.10
C ASN A 78 12.54 -0.75 -0.43
N ILE A 79 11.30 -0.36 -0.14
CA ILE A 79 10.11 -1.09 -0.54
C ILE A 79 9.36 -0.25 -1.57
N PHE A 80 9.05 -0.85 -2.71
CA PHE A 80 8.12 -0.27 -3.67
C PHE A 80 6.70 -0.64 -3.29
N LEU A 81 5.80 0.33 -3.42
CA LEU A 81 4.37 0.07 -3.56
C LEU A 81 4.06 0.11 -5.05
N ARG A 82 3.58 -1.00 -5.60
CA ARG A 82 3.20 -1.10 -7.01
C ARG A 82 1.70 -1.20 -7.17
N THR A 83 1.18 -0.57 -8.23
CA THR A 83 -0.18 -0.79 -8.72
C THR A 83 -0.18 -1.93 -9.72
N ILE A 84 -0.97 -2.96 -9.42
CA ILE A 84 -1.14 -4.13 -10.27
C ILE A 84 -2.25 -3.85 -11.29
N THR A 85 -1.91 -3.97 -12.57
CA THR A 85 -2.91 -3.82 -13.64
C THR A 85 -3.35 -5.20 -14.11
N LEU A 86 -4.57 -5.61 -13.78
CA LEU A 86 -5.08 -6.96 -14.04
C LEU A 86 -5.70 -7.15 -15.45
N VAL A 87 -5.34 -6.31 -16.43
CA VAL A 87 -6.01 -6.34 -17.77
C VAL A 87 -5.65 -7.58 -18.57
N ASN A 88 -4.42 -8.08 -18.43
CA ASN A 88 -3.94 -9.26 -19.13
C ASN A 88 -3.32 -10.22 -18.12
N ALA A 89 -3.97 -11.35 -17.88
CA ALA A 89 -3.49 -12.42 -17.02
C ALA A 89 -3.51 -13.74 -17.78
N ALA A 90 -2.57 -14.63 -17.45
CA ALA A 90 -2.51 -15.99 -17.97
C ALA A 90 -2.35 -16.95 -16.79
N ASP A 91 -2.80 -18.20 -16.95
CA ASP A 91 -2.57 -19.22 -15.93
C ASP A 91 -1.05 -19.49 -15.83
N PRO A 92 -0.44 -19.54 -14.63
CA PRO A 92 0.96 -19.90 -14.46
C PRO A 92 1.40 -21.22 -15.11
N LYS A 93 0.46 -22.11 -15.42
CA LYS A 93 0.69 -23.39 -16.11
C LYS A 93 0.72 -23.27 -17.64
N ASP A 94 0.24 -22.16 -18.20
CA ASP A 94 0.21 -21.95 -19.65
C ASP A 94 1.58 -21.46 -20.15
N ASP A 95 1.97 -21.93 -21.33
CA ASP A 95 3.24 -21.55 -21.97
C ASP A 95 3.35 -20.03 -22.20
N ILE A 96 2.21 -19.36 -22.37
CA ILE A 96 2.13 -17.91 -22.60
C ILE A 96 2.34 -17.07 -21.33
N TYR A 97 2.32 -17.68 -20.14
CA TYR A 97 2.37 -16.97 -18.86
C TYR A 97 3.55 -15.99 -18.75
N LYS A 98 4.74 -16.45 -19.17
CA LYS A 98 5.95 -15.63 -19.14
C LYS A 98 5.85 -14.44 -20.08
N ALA A 99 5.33 -14.64 -21.28
CA ALA A 99 5.17 -13.58 -22.28
C ALA A 99 4.16 -12.53 -21.80
N VAL A 100 3.03 -12.97 -21.24
CA VAL A 100 2.01 -12.06 -20.67
C VAL A 100 2.58 -11.29 -19.48
N THR A 101 3.25 -11.97 -18.55
CA THR A 101 3.87 -11.31 -17.37
C THR A 101 4.93 -10.27 -17.80
N ASN A 102 5.80 -10.62 -18.74
CA ASN A 102 6.83 -9.70 -19.23
C ASN A 102 6.26 -8.51 -20.00
N SER A 103 5.08 -8.66 -20.59
CA SER A 103 4.41 -7.59 -21.35
C SER A 103 3.61 -6.64 -20.46
N ASN A 104 3.39 -6.99 -19.19
CA ASN A 104 2.61 -6.20 -18.24
C ASN A 104 3.48 -5.82 -17.04
N LEU A 105 4.11 -4.65 -17.12
CA LEU A 105 4.90 -4.11 -16.01
C LEU A 105 4.02 -3.29 -15.07
N ASN A 106 3.96 -3.70 -13.81
CA ASN A 106 3.24 -2.98 -12.76
C ASN A 106 3.96 -1.68 -12.40
N ALA A 107 3.25 -0.55 -12.43
CA ALA A 107 3.82 0.76 -12.17
C ALA A 107 4.24 0.89 -10.69
N ILE A 108 5.34 1.61 -10.44
CA ILE A 108 5.76 1.98 -9.08
C ILE A 108 4.93 3.21 -8.67
N ALA A 109 3.99 3.01 -7.76
CA ALA A 109 3.18 4.11 -7.20
C ALA A 109 3.95 4.91 -6.16
N ALA A 110 4.81 4.24 -5.38
CA ALA A 110 5.70 4.89 -4.41
C ALA A 110 6.92 4.04 -4.10
N SER A 111 7.96 4.70 -3.57
CA SER A 111 9.16 4.04 -3.04
C SER A 111 9.45 4.55 -1.63
N PHE A 112 9.53 3.63 -0.68
CA PHE A 112 9.75 3.92 0.73
C PHE A 112 11.11 3.39 1.16
N PRO A 113 12.04 4.25 1.59
CA PRO A 113 13.22 3.81 2.32
C PRO A 113 12.82 3.02 3.57
N ILE A 114 13.56 1.97 3.91
CA ILE A 114 13.32 1.22 5.16
C ILE A 114 13.83 2.07 6.33
N ALA A 115 12.90 2.54 7.16
CA ALA A 115 13.23 3.32 8.35
C ALA A 115 13.81 2.44 9.47
N ALA A 116 13.29 1.21 9.62
CA ALA A 116 13.82 0.20 10.53
C ALA A 116 13.35 -1.20 10.12
N TYR A 117 14.01 -2.23 10.64
CA TYR A 117 13.48 -3.59 10.64
C TYR A 117 12.73 -3.86 11.95
N GLY A 118 11.64 -4.60 11.87
CA GLY A 118 10.87 -5.03 13.03
C GLY A 118 11.64 -5.95 13.96
N LYS A 119 11.01 -6.34 15.07
CA LYS A 119 11.57 -7.32 15.99
C LYS A 119 11.84 -8.62 15.22
N ASP A 120 13.05 -9.14 15.38
CA ASP A 120 13.55 -10.35 14.72
C ASP A 120 13.64 -10.27 13.19
N SER A 121 13.63 -9.06 12.60
CA SER A 121 13.74 -8.81 11.15
C SER A 121 12.65 -9.48 10.30
N THR A 122 11.50 -9.79 10.92
CA THR A 122 10.35 -10.43 10.27
C THR A 122 9.41 -9.45 9.57
N SER A 123 9.64 -8.15 9.75
CA SER A 123 8.90 -7.04 9.14
C SER A 123 9.82 -5.86 8.82
N VAL A 124 9.33 -4.95 7.98
CA VAL A 124 9.99 -3.69 7.63
C VAL A 124 9.10 -2.52 8.02
N VAL A 125 9.71 -1.47 8.57
CA VAL A 125 9.04 -0.24 8.97
C VAL A 125 9.30 0.83 7.91
N LEU A 126 8.23 1.40 7.36
CA LEU A 126 8.22 2.40 6.31
C LEU A 126 7.62 3.69 6.86
N ASP A 127 8.31 4.83 6.70
CA ASP A 127 7.70 6.14 6.94
C ASP A 127 6.82 6.48 5.73
N VAL A 128 5.51 6.57 5.96
CA VAL A 128 4.51 6.82 4.91
C VAL A 128 3.91 8.23 5.03
N THR A 129 4.43 9.04 5.95
CA THR A 129 3.84 10.33 6.33
C THR A 129 3.62 11.26 5.14
N ASP A 130 4.65 11.45 4.32
CA ASP A 130 4.59 12.38 3.20
C ASP A 130 3.69 11.85 2.08
N TYR A 131 3.66 10.53 1.88
CA TYR A 131 2.78 9.89 0.91
C TYR A 131 1.30 10.11 1.26
N PHE A 132 0.92 9.99 2.54
CA PHE A 132 -0.44 10.25 3.00
C PHE A 132 -0.82 11.73 3.04
N LYS A 133 0.16 12.64 3.22
CA LYS A 133 -0.09 14.08 3.24
C LYS A 133 -0.19 14.70 1.85
N GLY A 134 0.42 14.06 0.84
CA GLY A 134 0.37 14.51 -0.55
C GLY A 134 -0.76 13.89 -1.35
N ASP A 135 -1.02 14.46 -2.52
CA ASP A 135 -1.87 13.84 -3.53
C ASP A 135 -1.17 12.59 -4.06
N ASN A 136 -1.87 11.47 -4.06
CA ASN A 136 -1.36 10.21 -4.57
C ASN A 136 -2.46 9.45 -5.32
N GLN A 137 -2.07 8.52 -6.20
CA GLN A 137 -2.99 7.82 -7.10
C GLN A 137 -3.72 6.62 -6.46
N VAL A 138 -3.43 6.31 -5.19
CA VAL A 138 -3.84 5.08 -4.50
C VAL A 138 -4.83 5.38 -3.36
#